data_AF-A0A946IYC3-F1
#
_entry.id   AF-A0A946IYC3-F1
#
_cell.length_a   1.000
_cell.length_b   1.000
_cell.length_c   1.000
_cell.angle_alpha   90.00
_cell.angle_beta   90.00
_cell.angle_gamma   90.00
#
_symmetry.space_group_name_H-M   'P 1'
#
loop_
_entity.id
_entity.type
_entity.pdbx_description
1 polymer ?
#
loop_
_entity_poly.entity_id
_entity_poly.type
_entity_poly.pdbx_seq_one_letter_code
_entity_poly.pdbx_strand_id
1 'polypeptide(L)'
;MYTKKYYFKGSDLLKLRSFFLHLILTFLFSLVGILAVFVSSAYALNWSDKEWVQSGCPETALGEWVPDNPNISKFHSLSIKDTRIAQFSQDNLVKQYRVVKSSLQSGKKYIEMELFPTNNEIEAENYIKIRPHLVHVALKSQANCHIKVFNFKSQDHAKYDKYSGWDIYQLKNEVEAWHMP
;
A
#
# COMPACT_ATOMS: atom_id res chain seq x y z
N MET A 1 10.09 -68.30 -19.21
CA MET A 1 9.79 -66.87 -18.95
C MET A 1 10.32 -66.08 -20.15
N TYR A 2 9.45 -65.64 -21.06
CA TYR A 2 9.87 -64.98 -22.32
C TYR A 2 9.99 -63.47 -22.13
N THR A 3 11.18 -62.91 -22.34
CA THR A 3 11.43 -61.47 -22.39
C THR A 3 11.11 -60.94 -23.79
N LYS A 4 10.06 -60.13 -23.92
CA LYS A 4 9.74 -59.41 -25.16
C LYS A 4 10.81 -58.33 -25.40
N LYS A 5 11.58 -58.46 -26.48
CA LYS A 5 12.47 -57.40 -26.98
C LYS A 5 11.66 -56.41 -27.82
N TYR A 6 11.55 -55.17 -27.35
CA TYR A 6 10.90 -54.11 -28.10
C TYR A 6 11.93 -53.42 -29.00
N TYR A 7 11.67 -53.38 -30.30
CA TYR A 7 12.48 -52.65 -31.27
C TYR A 7 11.78 -51.32 -31.58
N PHE A 8 12.33 -50.21 -31.10
CA PHE A 8 11.85 -48.88 -31.47
C PHE A 8 12.37 -48.50 -32.85
N LYS A 9 11.46 -48.20 -33.79
CA LYS A 9 11.82 -47.67 -35.10
C LYS A 9 12.28 -46.22 -34.93
N GLY A 10 13.34 -45.79 -35.62
CA GLY A 10 13.91 -44.44 -35.45
C GLY A 10 12.91 -43.29 -35.62
N SER A 11 11.85 -43.49 -36.41
CA SER A 11 10.72 -42.55 -36.55
C SER A 11 9.91 -42.35 -35.27
N ASP A 12 9.79 -43.39 -34.43
CA ASP A 12 9.03 -43.33 -33.19
C ASP A 12 9.82 -42.60 -32.11
N LEU A 13 11.16 -42.70 -32.13
CA LEU A 13 12.05 -41.91 -31.27
C LEU A 13 11.97 -40.41 -31.61
N LEU A 14 11.85 -40.06 -32.89
CA LEU A 14 11.67 -38.66 -33.32
C LEU A 14 10.32 -38.09 -32.89
N LYS A 15 9.24 -38.87 -32.99
CA LYS A 15 7.90 -38.50 -32.49
C LYS A 15 7.90 -38.34 -30.97
N LEU A 16 8.54 -39.25 -30.25
CA LEU A 16 8.67 -39.18 -28.79
C LEU A 16 9.43 -37.91 -28.38
N ARG A 17 10.54 -37.61 -29.04
CA ARG A 17 11.32 -36.38 -28.81
C ARG A 17 10.50 -35.12 -29.09
N SER A 18 9.77 -35.09 -30.20
CA SER A 18 8.89 -33.96 -30.54
C SER A 18 7.78 -33.78 -29.49
N PHE A 19 7.19 -34.87 -29.02
CA PHE A 19 6.16 -34.85 -27.98
C PHE A 19 6.71 -34.30 -26.65
N PHE A 20 7.87 -34.78 -26.20
CA PHE A 20 8.54 -34.26 -25.00
C PHE A 20 8.92 -32.78 -25.14
N LEU A 21 9.42 -32.35 -26.31
CA LEU A 21 9.74 -30.95 -26.56
C LEU A 21 8.48 -30.06 -26.49
N HIS A 22 7.36 -30.48 -27.08
CA HIS A 22 6.10 -29.74 -26.96
C HIS A 22 5.59 -29.68 -25.52
N LEU A 23 5.72 -30.77 -24.76
CA LEU A 23 5.29 -30.81 -23.36
C LEU A 23 6.12 -29.87 -22.48
N ILE A 24 7.45 -29.86 -22.66
CA ILE A 24 8.35 -28.93 -21.98
C ILE A 24 8.02 -27.48 -22.35
N LEU A 25 7.81 -27.20 -23.64
CA LEU A 25 7.49 -25.86 -24.11
C LEU A 25 6.17 -25.35 -23.51
N THR A 26 5.14 -26.19 -23.49
CA THR A 26 3.83 -25.86 -22.92
C THR A 26 3.93 -25.61 -21.41
N PHE A 27 4.72 -26.41 -20.69
CA PHE A 27 4.98 -26.23 -19.27
C PHE A 27 5.74 -24.93 -18.98
N LEU A 28 6.73 -24.57 -19.81
CA LEU A 28 7.45 -23.30 -19.66
C LEU A 28 6.52 -22.10 -19.90
N PHE A 29 5.68 -22.15 -20.93
CA PHE A 29 4.72 -21.08 -21.20
C PHE A 29 3.68 -20.94 -20.09
N SER A 30 3.16 -22.05 -19.55
CA SER A 30 2.22 -21.99 -18.43
C SER A 30 2.88 -21.46 -17.17
N LEU A 31 4.13 -21.87 -16.87
CA LEU A 31 4.89 -21.37 -15.74
C LEU A 31 5.14 -19.86 -15.85
N VAL A 32 5.53 -19.36 -17.04
CA VAL A 32 5.73 -17.92 -17.28
C VAL A 32 4.41 -17.15 -17.11
N GLY A 33 3.29 -17.68 -17.62
CA GLY A 33 1.97 -17.08 -17.43
C GLY A 33 1.56 -17.00 -15.97
N ILE A 34 1.77 -18.06 -15.20
CA ILE A 34 1.50 -18.09 -13.75
C ILE A 34 2.40 -17.10 -13.01
N LEU A 35 3.70 -17.09 -13.31
CA LEU A 35 4.66 -16.16 -12.71
C LEU A 35 4.28 -14.71 -13.01
N ALA A 36 3.81 -14.40 -14.22
CA ALA A 36 3.36 -13.05 -14.60
C ALA A 36 2.21 -12.53 -13.71
N VAL A 37 1.29 -13.41 -13.30
CA VAL A 37 0.20 -13.05 -12.36
C VAL A 37 0.74 -12.70 -10.97
N PHE A 38 1.85 -13.31 -10.53
CA PHE A 38 2.50 -12.98 -9.27
C PHE A 38 3.32 -11.67 -9.31
N VAL A 39 3.67 -11.17 -10.50
CA VAL A 39 4.43 -9.90 -10.64
C VAL A 39 3.53 -8.69 -10.92
N SER A 40 2.21 -8.86 -11.03
CA SER A 40 1.32 -7.72 -11.21
C SER A 40 1.43 -6.81 -9.98
N SER A 41 2.08 -5.66 -10.14
CA SER A 41 2.17 -4.65 -9.10
C SER A 41 0.76 -4.24 -8.73
N ALA A 42 0.36 -4.41 -7.46
CA ALA A 42 -0.94 -3.92 -7.02
C ALA A 42 -1.01 -2.42 -7.36
N TYR A 43 -2.11 -2.02 -8.01
CA TYR A 43 -2.32 -0.66 -8.47
C TYR A 43 -2.17 0.29 -7.27
N ALA A 44 -1.16 1.15 -7.33
CA ALA A 44 -0.82 2.08 -6.26
C ALA A 44 -1.02 3.49 -6.78
N LEU A 45 -1.98 4.20 -6.20
CA LEU A 45 -2.31 5.56 -6.59
C LEU A 45 -1.22 6.55 -6.16
N ASN A 46 -1.03 7.55 -7.00
CA ASN A 46 -0.20 8.71 -6.76
C ASN A 46 -1.08 9.93 -6.42
N TRP A 47 -0.52 10.90 -5.71
CA TRP A 47 -1.21 12.13 -5.29
C TRP A 47 -1.65 13.01 -6.47
N SER A 48 -1.03 12.80 -7.63
CA SER A 48 -1.34 13.50 -8.89
C SER A 48 -2.16 12.65 -9.87
N ASP A 49 -2.55 11.43 -9.49
CA ASP A 49 -3.36 10.59 -10.36
C ASP A 49 -4.73 11.22 -10.57
N LYS A 50 -5.19 11.17 -11.82
CA LYS A 50 -6.46 11.78 -12.23
C LYS A 50 -7.64 11.27 -11.38
N GLU A 51 -7.67 9.99 -11.06
CA GLU A 51 -8.72 9.37 -10.23
C GLU A 51 -8.75 9.96 -8.80
N TRP A 52 -7.59 10.24 -8.23
CA TRP A 52 -7.45 10.86 -6.91
C TRP A 52 -7.93 12.32 -6.93
N VAL A 53 -7.43 13.09 -7.89
CA VAL A 53 -7.76 14.52 -8.03
C VAL A 53 -9.24 14.71 -8.39
N GLN A 54 -9.80 13.90 -9.30
CA GLN A 54 -11.21 13.95 -9.68
C GLN A 54 -12.15 13.57 -8.54
N SER A 55 -11.67 12.81 -7.55
CA SER A 55 -12.43 12.49 -6.35
C SER A 55 -12.47 13.64 -5.35
N GLY A 56 -11.80 14.76 -5.61
CA GLY A 56 -11.74 15.92 -4.71
C GLY A 56 -10.74 15.76 -3.56
N CYS A 57 -9.79 14.83 -3.68
CA CYS A 57 -8.82 14.55 -2.63
C CYS A 57 -7.62 15.51 -2.64
N PRO A 58 -7.00 15.78 -1.48
CA PRO A 58 -5.89 16.71 -1.37
C PRO A 58 -4.66 16.17 -2.10
N GLU A 59 -3.87 17.06 -2.73
CA GLU A 59 -2.61 16.70 -3.40
C GLU A 59 -1.48 16.28 -2.42
N THR A 60 -1.75 16.32 -1.11
CA THR A 60 -0.80 15.98 -0.05
C THR A 60 -1.50 15.19 1.06
N ALA A 61 -0.72 14.64 1.99
CA ALA A 61 -1.24 13.96 3.17
C ALA A 61 -1.71 14.91 4.29
N LEU A 62 -1.68 16.24 4.08
CA LEU A 62 -2.07 17.21 5.11
C LEU A 62 -3.57 17.09 5.41
N GLY A 63 -3.92 17.19 6.69
CA GLY A 63 -5.31 17.13 7.14
C GLY A 63 -5.52 16.34 8.42
N GLU A 64 -6.78 16.21 8.81
CA GLU A 64 -7.22 15.32 9.88
C GLU A 64 -7.74 14.02 9.29
N TRP A 65 -7.21 12.91 9.80
CA TRP A 65 -7.48 11.57 9.30
C TRP A 65 -8.01 10.70 10.43
N VAL A 66 -9.07 9.96 10.17
CA VAL A 66 -9.68 9.01 11.11
C VAL A 66 -9.49 7.58 10.59
N PRO A 67 -9.28 6.58 11.45
CA PRO A 67 -9.09 5.21 10.99
C PRO A 67 -10.35 4.72 10.28
N ASP A 68 -10.17 4.08 9.12
CA ASP A 68 -11.27 3.53 8.33
C ASP A 68 -12.01 2.40 9.09
N ASN A 69 -11.27 1.65 9.90
CA ASN A 69 -11.83 0.69 10.85
C ASN A 69 -11.32 1.00 12.28
N PRO A 70 -12.16 1.59 13.15
CA PRO A 70 -11.76 1.98 14.51
C PRO A 70 -11.42 0.78 15.41
N ASN A 71 -11.86 -0.44 15.07
CA ASN A 71 -11.56 -1.63 15.86
C ASN A 71 -10.16 -2.23 15.58
N ILE A 72 -9.49 -1.80 14.50
CA ILE A 72 -8.20 -2.35 14.07
C ILE A 72 -7.05 -1.38 14.38
N SER A 73 -7.31 -0.07 14.32
CA SER A 73 -6.28 0.93 14.57
C SER A 73 -6.03 1.13 16.06
N LYS A 74 -4.76 1.16 16.47
CA LYS A 74 -4.37 1.53 17.84
C LYS A 74 -4.64 3.00 18.17
N PHE A 75 -4.83 3.84 17.15
CA PHE A 75 -5.03 5.28 17.27
C PHE A 75 -6.34 5.71 16.59
N HIS A 76 -7.08 6.61 17.24
CA HIS A 76 -8.42 7.01 16.83
C HIS A 76 -8.42 8.20 15.87
N SER A 77 -7.35 8.99 15.82
CA SER A 77 -7.16 9.97 14.75
C SER A 77 -5.70 10.39 14.59
N LEU A 78 -5.38 10.89 13.41
CA LEU A 78 -4.06 11.33 12.97
C LEU A 78 -4.19 12.72 12.35
N SER A 79 -3.50 13.71 12.92
CA SER A 79 -3.38 15.05 12.36
C SER A 79 -2.01 15.22 11.75
N ILE A 80 -1.96 15.53 10.44
CA ILE A 80 -0.73 15.71 9.69
C ILE A 80 -0.64 17.17 9.26
N LYS A 81 0.42 17.84 9.71
CA LYS A 81 0.78 19.22 9.35
C LYS A 81 2.22 19.24 8.84
N ASP A 82 2.62 20.31 8.15
CA ASP A 82 3.95 20.40 7.53
C ASP A 82 5.11 20.19 8.51
N THR A 83 4.93 20.66 9.75
CA THR A 83 5.99 20.66 10.77
C THR A 83 5.74 19.70 11.92
N ARG A 84 4.53 19.10 11.99
CA ARG A 84 4.09 18.32 13.15
C ARG A 84 3.11 17.23 12.77
N ILE A 85 3.18 16.14 13.51
CA ILE A 85 2.20 15.05 13.45
C ILE A 85 1.70 14.77 14.85
N ALA A 86 0.39 14.63 15.00
CA ALA A 86 -0.25 14.32 16.26
C ALA A 86 -1.14 13.08 16.10
N GLN A 87 -1.02 12.15 17.03
CA GLN A 87 -1.85 10.96 17.15
C GLN A 87 -2.72 11.10 18.39
N PHE A 88 -4.01 10.84 18.23
CA PHE A 88 -4.99 10.94 19.30
C PHE A 88 -5.68 9.61 19.55
N SER A 89 -6.13 9.43 20.80
CA SER A 89 -7.01 8.34 21.22
C SER A 89 -8.19 8.94 21.94
N GLN A 90 -9.41 8.75 21.42
CA GLN A 90 -10.63 9.36 21.95
C GLN A 90 -10.43 10.84 22.30
N ASP A 91 -9.96 11.62 21.32
CA ASP A 91 -9.65 13.06 21.39
C ASP A 91 -8.53 13.50 22.34
N ASN A 92 -7.94 12.58 23.11
CA ASN A 92 -6.77 12.86 23.92
C ASN A 92 -5.50 12.73 23.06
N LEU A 93 -4.64 13.75 23.08
CA LEU A 93 -3.33 13.72 22.44
C LEU A 93 -2.46 12.64 23.10
N VAL A 94 -2.14 11.58 22.36
CA VAL A 94 -1.30 10.47 22.86
C VAL A 94 0.15 10.71 22.49
N LYS A 95 0.42 10.97 21.21
CA LYS A 95 1.78 11.19 20.72
C LYS A 95 1.83 12.43 19.85
N GLN A 96 2.90 13.20 20.02
CA GLN A 96 3.20 14.35 19.18
C GLN A 96 4.63 14.27 18.69
N TYR A 97 4.78 14.55 17.41
CA TYR A 97 6.05 14.52 16.72
C TYR A 97 6.30 15.84 15.99
N ARG A 98 7.57 16.25 15.98
CA ARG A 98 8.09 17.25 15.07
C ARG A 98 8.60 16.57 13.81
N VAL A 99 8.25 17.12 12.66
CA VAL A 99 8.79 16.68 11.37
C VAL A 99 10.18 17.28 11.19
N VAL A 100 11.19 16.42 11.09
CA VAL A 100 12.59 16.81 10.88
C VAL A 100 12.90 16.93 9.40
N LYS A 101 12.41 15.96 8.63
CA LYS A 101 12.59 15.87 7.18
C LYS A 101 11.30 15.37 6.57
N SER A 102 10.92 15.95 5.44
CA SER A 102 9.73 15.55 4.70
C SER A 102 9.99 15.55 3.20
N SER A 103 9.35 14.62 2.51
CA SER A 103 9.35 14.52 1.06
C SER A 103 8.03 14.96 0.44
N LEU A 104 7.33 15.92 1.07
CA LEU A 104 6.11 16.62 0.58
C LEU A 104 6.24 17.31 -0.80
N GLN A 105 7.24 16.96 -1.60
CA GLN A 105 7.37 17.41 -2.98
C GLN A 105 6.29 16.77 -3.85
N SER A 106 5.61 17.61 -4.64
CA SER A 106 4.65 17.18 -5.66
C SER A 106 5.28 16.15 -6.61
N GLY A 107 4.50 15.13 -7.01
CA GLY A 107 4.89 14.11 -7.99
C GLY A 107 5.50 12.82 -7.42
N LYS A 108 5.82 12.74 -6.13
CA LYS A 108 6.30 11.49 -5.51
C LYS A 108 5.14 10.53 -5.21
N LYS A 109 5.33 9.23 -5.48
CA LYS A 109 4.33 8.17 -5.20
C LYS A 109 3.97 8.00 -3.72
N TYR A 110 4.83 8.47 -2.82
CA TYR A 110 4.66 8.39 -1.38
C TYR A 110 5.33 9.58 -0.70
N ILE A 111 4.82 9.94 0.47
CA ILE A 111 5.40 10.94 1.36
C ILE A 111 6.06 10.19 2.51
N GLU A 112 7.37 10.36 2.62
CA GLU A 112 8.19 9.94 3.75
C GLU A 112 8.50 11.13 4.65
N MET A 113 8.32 10.92 5.96
CA MET A 113 8.69 11.89 6.98
C MET A 113 9.52 11.23 8.08
N GLU A 114 10.53 11.96 8.53
CA GLU A 114 11.34 11.64 9.71
C GLU A 114 10.78 12.43 10.90
N LEU A 115 10.44 11.72 11.97
CA LEU A 115 9.73 12.25 13.12
C LEU A 115 10.57 12.20 14.38
N PHE A 116 10.60 13.31 15.10
CA PHE A 116 11.20 13.42 16.42
C PHE A 116 10.11 13.58 17.48
N PRO A 117 10.09 12.76 18.56
CA PRO A 117 9.07 12.87 19.60
C PRO A 117 9.19 14.23 20.32
N THR A 118 8.05 14.83 20.68
CA THR A 118 8.00 16.11 21.41
C THR A 118 7.89 15.89 22.93
N ASN A 119 7.38 14.74 23.36
CA ASN A 119 7.27 14.36 24.77
C ASN A 119 8.54 13.61 25.20
N ASN A 120 8.85 13.66 26.51
CA ASN A 120 10.05 13.05 27.14
C ASN A 120 10.14 11.51 27.03
N GLU A 121 9.30 10.86 26.21
CA GLU A 121 9.47 9.45 25.88
C GLU A 121 10.68 9.30 24.95
N ILE A 122 11.70 8.64 25.48
CA ILE A 122 12.91 8.20 24.77
C ILE A 122 12.49 7.04 23.85
N GLU A 123 11.58 7.26 22.91
CA GLU A 123 11.36 6.33 21.81
C GLU A 123 12.07 6.85 20.57
N ALA A 124 12.85 5.95 19.97
CA ALA A 124 13.69 6.17 18.80
C ALA A 124 12.93 6.87 17.67
N GLU A 125 13.69 7.59 16.83
CA GLU A 125 13.25 8.16 15.56
C GLU A 125 12.16 7.32 14.91
N ASN A 126 10.98 7.93 14.75
CA ASN A 126 9.87 7.28 14.08
C ASN A 126 9.86 7.78 12.65
N TYR A 127 9.87 6.86 11.71
CA TYR A 127 9.73 7.19 10.31
C TYR A 127 8.34 6.79 9.87
N ILE A 128 7.72 7.65 9.07
CA ILE A 128 6.43 7.36 8.50
C ILE A 128 6.50 7.41 6.98
N LYS A 129 5.74 6.51 6.37
CA LYS A 129 5.48 6.50 4.94
C LYS A 129 3.98 6.57 4.72
N ILE A 130 3.55 7.52 3.90
CA ILE A 130 2.15 7.78 3.60
C ILE A 130 1.95 7.69 2.09
N ARG A 131 0.87 7.04 1.66
CA ARG A 131 0.48 7.01 0.25
C ARG A 131 -1.04 7.14 0.10
N PRO A 132 -1.53 7.64 -1.05
CA PRO A 132 -2.94 7.59 -1.38
C PRO A 132 -3.45 6.16 -1.38
N HIS A 133 -4.70 6.01 -0.98
CA HIS A 133 -5.46 4.77 -1.09
C HIS A 133 -6.86 5.12 -1.61
N LEU A 134 -7.32 4.43 -2.66
CA LEU A 134 -8.71 4.57 -3.06
C LEU A 134 -9.59 3.74 -2.15
N VAL A 135 -10.76 4.27 -1.77
CA VAL A 135 -11.92 3.41 -1.55
C VAL A 135 -13.17 4.05 -2.17
N HIS A 136 -13.79 3.28 -3.08
CA HIS A 136 -15.09 3.42 -3.74
C HIS A 136 -15.54 4.84 -4.16
N VAL A 137 -15.73 5.00 -5.47
CA VAL A 137 -16.53 6.10 -6.06
C VAL A 137 -17.96 5.97 -5.55
N ALA A 138 -18.27 6.64 -4.44
CA ALA A 138 -19.65 6.81 -4.02
C ALA A 138 -20.34 7.71 -5.05
N LEU A 139 -21.52 7.32 -5.51
CA LEU A 139 -22.39 8.05 -6.44
C LEU A 139 -22.82 9.45 -5.94
N LYS A 140 -22.35 9.88 -4.76
CA LYS A 140 -22.71 11.13 -4.10
C LYS A 140 -21.44 11.85 -3.69
N SER A 141 -21.30 13.07 -4.21
CA SER A 141 -20.36 14.20 -4.02
C SER A 141 -19.56 14.38 -2.70
N GLN A 142 -19.30 13.36 -1.91
CA GLN A 142 -18.39 13.40 -0.77
C GLN A 142 -17.14 12.62 -1.13
N ALA A 143 -16.01 13.32 -1.14
CA ALA A 143 -14.70 12.73 -1.33
C ALA A 143 -14.41 11.77 -0.16
N ASN A 144 -14.41 10.47 -0.42
CA ASN A 144 -13.94 9.44 0.52
C ASN A 144 -12.46 9.20 0.26
N CYS A 145 -11.64 10.16 0.68
CA CYS A 145 -10.20 10.07 0.49
C CYS A 145 -9.61 9.19 1.57
N HIS A 146 -8.85 8.17 1.17
CA HIS A 146 -8.14 7.33 2.11
C HIS A 146 -6.64 7.43 1.92
N ILE A 147 -5.89 7.25 3.00
CA ILE A 147 -4.45 7.12 2.98
C ILE A 147 -4.05 5.84 3.69
N LYS A 148 -2.93 5.28 3.25
CA LYS A 148 -2.23 4.21 3.95
C LYS A 148 -1.03 4.81 4.66
N VAL A 149 -0.92 4.57 5.96
CA VAL A 149 0.16 5.03 6.81
C VAL A 149 0.93 3.83 7.34
N PHE A 150 2.25 3.86 7.19
CA PHE A 150 3.15 2.84 7.70
C PHE A 150 4.19 3.49 8.62
N ASN A 151 4.24 3.01 9.86
CA ASN A 151 5.18 3.46 10.88
C ASN A 151 6.33 2.46 11.00
N PHE A 152 7.57 2.94 11.05
CA PHE A 152 8.75 2.07 11.19
C PHE A 152 9.90 2.78 11.92
N LYS A 153 10.80 1.98 12.51
CA LYS A 153 11.85 2.46 13.43
C LYS A 153 13.15 2.92 12.75
N SER A 154 13.41 2.50 11.51
CA SER A 154 14.56 2.97 10.72
C SER A 154 14.33 2.77 9.23
N GLN A 155 14.98 3.58 8.39
CA GLN A 155 14.86 3.48 6.92
C GLN A 155 15.19 2.08 6.38
N ASP A 156 16.09 1.33 7.03
CA ASP A 156 16.42 -0.05 6.65
C ASP A 156 15.25 -1.03 6.84
N HIS A 157 14.33 -0.72 7.76
CA HIS A 157 13.11 -1.48 8.02
C HIS A 157 11.92 -1.00 7.18
N ALA A 158 12.10 0.03 6.34
CA ALA A 158 11.11 0.46 5.38
C ALA A 158 10.97 -0.63 4.30
N LYS A 159 10.04 -1.56 4.50
CA LYS A 159 9.64 -2.49 3.44
C LYS A 159 8.90 -1.69 2.38
N TYR A 160 9.63 -1.21 1.37
CA TYR A 160 9.09 -0.29 0.37
C TYR A 160 7.91 -0.88 -0.43
N ASP A 161 7.78 -2.21 -0.47
CA ASP A 161 6.87 -3.00 -1.30
C ASP A 161 5.85 -3.86 -0.52
N LYS A 162 6.04 -4.13 0.77
CA LYS A 162 5.14 -5.04 1.52
C LYS A 162 3.82 -4.36 1.85
N TYR A 163 2.73 -4.94 1.34
CA TYR A 163 1.34 -4.54 1.59
C TYR A 163 0.82 -4.88 3.00
N SER A 164 1.61 -5.56 3.84
CA SER A 164 1.23 -5.96 5.20
C SER A 164 1.63 -4.90 6.23
N GLY A 165 0.71 -4.53 7.12
CA GLY A 165 0.99 -3.66 8.28
C GLY A 165 0.75 -2.17 8.06
N TRP A 166 0.01 -1.80 7.01
CA TRP A 166 -0.43 -0.43 6.78
C TRP A 166 -1.74 -0.17 7.51
N ASP A 167 -1.79 0.91 8.29
CA ASP A 167 -3.03 1.44 8.84
C ASP A 167 -3.73 2.27 7.76
N ILE A 168 -5.04 2.10 7.61
CA ILE A 168 -5.85 2.84 6.64
C ILE A 168 -6.62 3.93 7.38
N TYR A 169 -6.51 5.16 6.90
CA TYR A 169 -7.24 6.30 7.42
C TYR A 169 -8.07 6.95 6.31
N GLN A 170 -9.21 7.52 6.68
CA GLN A 170 -10.10 8.34 5.88
C GLN A 170 -9.95 9.81 6.26
N LEU A 171 -10.03 10.71 5.27
CA LEU A 171 -10.02 12.15 5.51
C LEU A 171 -11.29 12.55 6.26
N LYS A 172 -11.14 13.27 7.36
CA LYS A 172 -12.25 13.82 8.13
C LYS A 172 -12.82 15.03 7.38
N ASN A 173 -14.01 14.87 6.81
CA ASN A 173 -14.72 15.96 6.15
C ASN A 173 -15.33 16.89 7.22
N GLU A 174 -15.02 18.19 7.19
CA GLU A 174 -15.57 19.22 8.11
C GLU A 174 -17.04 19.59 7.79
N VAL A 175 -17.93 18.60 7.60
CA VAL A 175 -19.37 18.86 7.31
C VAL A 175 -20.27 18.53 8.52
N GLU A 176 -19.75 18.62 9.74
CA GLU A 176 -20.57 18.60 10.97
C GLU A 176 -20.22 19.77 11.90
N ALA A 177 -20.21 20.97 11.34
CA ALA A 177 -20.35 22.18 12.15
C ALA A 177 -21.58 22.94 11.64
N TRP A 178 -22.52 23.20 12.55
CA TRP A 178 -23.69 24.07 12.41
C TRP A 178 -24.91 23.47 11.71
N HIS A 179 -25.61 22.52 12.34
CA HIS A 179 -27.08 22.49 12.37
C HIS A 179 -27.51 21.83 13.70
N MET A 180 -27.64 22.64 14.75
CA MET A 180 -28.58 22.37 15.83
C MET A 180 -29.52 23.58 15.96
N PRO A 181 -30.83 23.35 16.13
CA PRO A 181 -31.83 24.40 16.32
C PRO A 181 -31.66 25.17 17.63
#